data_AF-A0A8C5M571-F1
#
_entry.id   AF-A0A8C5M571-F1
#
_cell.length_a   1.000
_cell.length_b   1.000
_cell.length_c   1.000
_cell.angle_alpha   90.00
_cell.angle_beta   90.00
_cell.angle_gamma   90.00
#
_symmetry.space_group_name_H-M   'P 1'
#
loop_
_entity.id
_entity.type
_entity.pdbx_description
1 polymer ?
#
loop_
_entity_poly.entity_id
_entity_poly.type
_entity_poly.pdbx_seq_one_letter_code
_entity_poly.pdbx_strand_id
1 'polypeptide(L)'
;MIPIFNLSDRALTEVEVWLLSKGLSFIPSSKPNDFQWNIELFRFGRTLRLNDFFKNDTPTEAIPMFRRKSRFDPLPNQSTIKTFLHQVKMEVNQTIKNHKSKHSNVSKLVREAIRKLSNDPSIVIRQADKGGAIVILNYSQYAQEMHSQLMDRTTYTPLPKDPTADIVSKFERSLRRGLLAVYIDEDLFQYLLKPYPRTPVIYGIPKIHKHLTSPPSRPIVSAVGGVIEPIAKWLDFLFKDPVKGIPTCIKDTKDFLQRIRAVTIDVNDLVFVTLDVRSLYTVIPHEGGIEAMRELLLNSDAYTGPFIEFVLELLEMALKYNYFRFEDKWYLQCMGMSMGAAMAPMYANAFMYKFEKENILDRFSDKIVDYFIFIDDIFIMWRRTIREAQEIETYINGLDTPIKVT
;
A
#
# COMPACT_ATOMS: atom_id res chain seq x y z
N MET A 1 -0.75 -2.56 27.57
CA MET A 1 -2.03 -2.00 27.05
C MET A 1 -1.68 -0.96 26.00
N ILE A 2 -2.46 -0.87 24.92
CA ILE A 2 -2.21 0.13 23.88
C ILE A 2 -2.58 1.52 24.43
N PRO A 3 -1.72 2.55 24.27
CA PRO A 3 -2.04 3.91 24.71
C PRO A 3 -3.28 4.46 23.98
N ILE A 4 -4.10 5.24 24.69
CA ILE A 4 -5.31 5.86 24.16
C ILE A 4 -5.22 7.37 24.38
N PHE A 5 -5.36 8.14 23.29
CA PHE A 5 -5.43 9.59 23.29
C PHE A 5 -6.86 10.01 22.91
N ASN A 6 -7.64 10.44 23.89
CA ASN A 6 -8.95 11.03 23.62
C ASN A 6 -8.80 12.54 23.41
N LEU A 7 -8.86 12.97 22.16
CA LEU A 7 -8.82 14.38 21.74
C LEU A 7 -10.21 14.86 21.28
N SER A 8 -11.27 14.10 21.59
CA SER A 8 -12.65 14.46 21.31
C SER A 8 -13.34 15.00 22.56
N ASP A 9 -14.45 15.70 22.37
CA ASP A 9 -15.28 16.20 23.49
C ASP A 9 -16.10 15.08 24.16
N ARG A 10 -16.11 13.89 23.54
CA ARG A 10 -16.85 12.73 24.02
C ARG A 10 -16.09 12.07 25.18
N ALA A 11 -16.70 12.09 26.37
CA ALA A 11 -16.22 11.29 27.49
C ALA A 11 -16.29 9.79 27.17
N LEU A 12 -15.22 9.06 27.49
CA LEU A 12 -15.19 7.60 27.39
C LEU A 12 -15.55 6.97 28.73
N THR A 13 -16.37 5.95 28.72
CA THR A 13 -16.60 5.10 29.90
C THR A 13 -15.40 4.19 30.16
N GLU A 14 -15.24 3.69 31.39
CA GLU A 14 -14.17 2.73 31.71
C GLU A 14 -14.20 1.48 30.82
N VAL A 15 -15.40 1.02 30.43
CA VAL A 15 -15.59 -0.12 29.53
C VAL A 15 -15.07 0.19 28.12
N GLU A 16 -15.31 1.40 27.63
CA GLU A 16 -14.81 1.86 26.32
C GLU A 16 -13.28 2.02 26.33
N VAL A 17 -12.71 2.59 27.39
CA VAL A 17 -11.26 2.67 27.57
C VAL A 17 -10.63 1.27 27.60
N TRP A 18 -11.20 0.35 28.39
CA TRP A 18 -10.73 -1.02 28.43
C TRP A 18 -10.79 -1.70 27.07
N LEU A 19 -11.90 -1.52 26.33
CA LEU A 19 -12.08 -2.08 24.99
C LEU A 19 -11.02 -1.55 24.02
N LEU A 20 -10.85 -0.23 23.96
CA LEU A 20 -9.86 0.38 23.08
C LEU A 20 -8.43 -0.06 23.45
N SER A 21 -8.14 -0.28 24.73
CA SER A 21 -6.81 -0.72 25.18
C SER A 21 -6.38 -2.09 24.62
N LYS A 22 -7.34 -2.89 24.12
CA LYS A 22 -7.10 -4.17 23.43
C LYS A 22 -6.60 -3.99 21.99
N GLY A 23 -6.71 -2.80 21.42
CA GLY A 23 -6.29 -2.50 20.06
C GLY A 23 -7.40 -2.68 19.02
N LEU A 24 -7.24 -2.03 17.87
CA LEU A 24 -8.20 -2.13 16.75
C LEU A 24 -8.17 -3.49 16.02
N SER A 25 -7.17 -4.33 16.31
CA SER A 25 -7.06 -5.71 15.82
C SER A 25 -7.74 -6.73 16.74
N PHE A 26 -8.31 -6.30 17.87
CA PHE A 26 -9.05 -7.18 18.76
C PHE A 26 -10.35 -7.66 18.09
N ILE A 27 -10.58 -8.98 18.07
CA ILE A 27 -11.75 -9.58 17.44
C ILE A 27 -12.71 -10.11 18.53
N PRO A 28 -13.88 -9.47 18.72
CA PRO A 28 -14.92 -9.98 19.59
C PRO A 28 -15.47 -11.30 19.07
N SER A 29 -15.73 -12.27 19.95
CA SER A 29 -16.37 -13.51 19.56
C SER A 29 -17.83 -13.23 19.19
N SER A 30 -18.14 -13.41 17.91
CA SER A 30 -19.48 -13.28 17.36
C SER A 30 -20.19 -14.63 17.34
N LYS A 31 -21.53 -14.59 17.23
CA LYS A 31 -22.26 -15.81 16.89
C LYS A 31 -21.78 -16.31 15.52
N PRO A 32 -21.78 -17.64 15.31
CA PRO A 32 -21.54 -18.23 14.00
C PRO A 32 -22.51 -17.57 12.98
N ASN A 33 -22.00 -17.04 11.86
CA ASN A 33 -22.83 -16.49 10.78
C ASN A 33 -23.15 -17.61 9.78
N ASP A 34 -24.39 -18.07 9.75
CA ASP A 34 -24.83 -19.18 8.89
C ASP A 34 -24.49 -18.97 7.41
N PHE A 35 -24.61 -17.73 6.91
CA PHE A 35 -24.25 -17.42 5.53
C PHE A 35 -22.75 -17.57 5.28
N GLN A 36 -21.92 -17.02 6.17
CA GLN A 36 -20.46 -17.15 6.07
C GLN A 36 -20.04 -18.62 6.14
N TRP A 37 -20.67 -19.43 7.00
CA TRP A 37 -20.35 -20.84 7.10
C TRP A 37 -20.70 -21.64 5.86
N ASN A 38 -21.86 -21.37 5.26
CA ASN A 38 -22.21 -22.01 4.01
C ASN A 38 -21.19 -21.66 2.90
N ILE A 39 -20.68 -20.42 2.88
CA ILE A 39 -19.60 -20.03 1.97
C ILE A 39 -18.31 -20.79 2.26
N GLU A 40 -17.88 -20.86 3.53
CA GLU A 40 -16.63 -21.55 3.88
C GLU A 40 -16.72 -23.07 3.65
N LEU A 41 -17.86 -23.70 3.99
CA LEU A 41 -18.12 -25.11 3.66
C LEU A 41 -18.12 -25.36 2.15
N PHE A 42 -18.71 -24.44 1.37
CA PHE A 42 -18.66 -24.52 -0.08
C PHE A 42 -17.21 -24.43 -0.59
N ARG A 43 -16.41 -23.47 -0.09
CA ARG A 43 -15.00 -23.30 -0.45
C ARG A 43 -14.18 -24.53 -0.09
N PHE A 44 -14.34 -25.05 1.13
CA PHE A 44 -13.70 -26.28 1.58
C PHE A 44 -14.05 -27.45 0.66
N GLY A 45 -15.34 -27.64 0.38
CA GLY A 45 -15.79 -28.70 -0.51
C GLY A 45 -15.26 -28.56 -1.92
N ARG A 46 -15.21 -27.33 -2.44
CA ARG A 46 -14.64 -27.03 -3.75
C ARG A 46 -13.14 -27.34 -3.79
N THR A 47 -12.38 -27.00 -2.75
CA THR A 47 -10.96 -27.35 -2.65
C THR A 47 -10.75 -28.85 -2.74
N LEU A 48 -11.55 -29.65 -2.02
CA LEU A 48 -11.46 -31.11 -2.09
C LEU A 48 -11.84 -31.66 -3.47
N ARG A 49 -12.88 -31.12 -4.11
CA ARG A 49 -13.27 -31.52 -5.48
C ARG A 49 -12.19 -31.18 -6.50
N LEU A 50 -11.55 -30.02 -6.39
CA LEU A 50 -10.43 -29.64 -7.25
C LEU A 50 -9.23 -30.56 -7.03
N ASN A 51 -8.87 -30.85 -5.78
CA ASN A 51 -7.75 -31.75 -5.48
C ASN A 51 -7.98 -33.17 -6.01
N ASP A 52 -9.21 -33.69 -5.95
CA ASP A 52 -9.55 -34.99 -6.53
C ASP A 52 -9.58 -34.97 -8.06
N PHE A 53 -10.08 -33.89 -8.64
CA PHE A 53 -10.12 -33.72 -10.09
C PHE A 53 -8.71 -33.68 -10.69
N PHE A 54 -7.80 -32.92 -10.08
CA PHE A 54 -6.42 -32.74 -10.53
C PHE A 54 -5.41 -33.72 -9.88
N LYS A 55 -5.87 -34.77 -9.18
CA LYS A 55 -4.99 -35.66 -8.39
C LYS A 55 -3.89 -36.37 -9.20
N ASN A 56 -4.16 -36.61 -10.48
CA ASN A 56 -3.25 -37.28 -11.41
C ASN A 56 -2.55 -36.29 -12.35
N ASP A 57 -2.84 -35.00 -12.21
CA ASP A 57 -2.30 -33.96 -13.06
C ASP A 57 -1.00 -33.47 -12.43
N THR A 58 0.12 -33.72 -13.11
CA THR A 58 1.38 -33.07 -12.77
C THR A 58 1.32 -31.63 -13.27
N PRO A 59 1.55 -30.61 -12.43
CA PRO A 59 1.66 -29.24 -12.90
C PRO A 59 2.81 -29.15 -13.89
N THR A 60 2.50 -29.04 -15.18
CA THR A 60 3.50 -28.94 -16.26
C THR A 60 4.04 -27.52 -16.41
N GLU A 61 3.32 -26.51 -15.93
CA GLU A 61 3.68 -25.10 -16.05
C GLU A 61 3.50 -24.35 -14.72
N ALA A 62 4.33 -23.33 -14.52
CA ALA A 62 4.19 -22.42 -13.40
C ALA A 62 2.89 -21.63 -13.53
N ILE A 63 2.08 -21.65 -12.48
CA ILE A 63 0.81 -20.90 -12.44
C ILE A 63 1.10 -19.40 -12.57
N PRO A 64 0.50 -18.68 -13.53
CA PRO A 64 0.64 -17.24 -13.65
C PRO A 64 0.21 -16.53 -12.37
N MET A 65 1.06 -15.64 -11.85
CA MET A 65 0.82 -14.90 -10.61
C MET A 65 -0.42 -13.97 -10.72
N PHE A 66 -0.64 -13.40 -11.90
CA PHE A 66 -1.65 -12.37 -12.16
C PHE A 66 -2.77 -12.91 -13.03
N ARG A 67 -3.72 -13.64 -12.42
CA ARG A 67 -4.90 -14.17 -13.10
C ARG A 67 -6.15 -14.01 -12.26
N ARG A 68 -7.32 -14.02 -12.91
CA ARG A 68 -8.58 -14.09 -12.17
C ARG A 68 -8.69 -15.42 -11.44
N LYS A 69 -9.25 -15.39 -10.23
CA LYS A 69 -9.57 -16.62 -9.50
C LYS A 69 -10.59 -17.42 -10.31
N SER A 70 -10.22 -18.63 -10.71
CA SER A 70 -11.12 -19.55 -11.42
C SER A 70 -12.39 -19.80 -10.60
N ARG A 71 -13.52 -19.87 -11.31
CA ARG A 71 -14.82 -20.29 -10.78
C ARG A 71 -15.13 -21.76 -11.04
N PHE A 72 -14.19 -22.48 -11.66
CA PHE A 72 -14.32 -23.91 -11.94
C PHE A 72 -14.59 -24.68 -10.65
N ASP A 73 -15.61 -25.52 -10.69
CA ASP A 73 -16.04 -26.37 -9.58
C ASP A 73 -16.44 -27.73 -10.16
N PRO A 74 -15.51 -28.70 -10.22
CA PRO A 74 -15.78 -29.99 -10.82
C PRO A 74 -16.78 -30.78 -9.98
N LEU A 75 -17.53 -31.66 -10.62
CA LEU A 75 -18.29 -32.67 -9.89
C LEU A 75 -17.32 -33.65 -9.23
N PRO A 76 -17.63 -34.19 -8.04
CA PRO A 76 -16.76 -35.16 -7.38
C PRO A 76 -16.67 -36.43 -8.23
N ASN A 77 -15.45 -36.84 -8.60
CA ASN A 77 -15.22 -38.07 -9.36
C ASN A 77 -15.41 -39.31 -8.47
N GLN A 78 -15.11 -39.18 -7.18
CA GLN A 78 -15.26 -40.26 -6.20
C GLN A 78 -16.51 -40.09 -5.34
N SER A 79 -17.28 -41.17 -5.18
CA SER A 79 -18.42 -41.24 -4.26
C SER A 79 -18.01 -41.01 -2.80
N THR A 80 -16.79 -41.40 -2.43
CA THR A 80 -16.19 -41.19 -1.09
C THR A 80 -16.14 -39.71 -0.71
N ILE A 81 -15.72 -38.84 -1.62
CA ILE A 81 -15.63 -37.39 -1.36
C ILE A 81 -17.01 -36.77 -1.22
N LYS A 82 -17.97 -37.20 -2.06
CA LYS A 82 -19.35 -36.74 -1.94
C LYS A 82 -19.94 -37.12 -0.58
N THR A 83 -19.73 -38.36 -0.15
CA THR A 83 -20.18 -38.86 1.16
C THR A 83 -19.49 -38.12 2.30
N PHE A 84 -18.17 -37.93 2.23
CA PHE A 84 -17.40 -37.18 3.23
C PHE A 84 -17.88 -35.74 3.36
N LEU A 85 -18.06 -35.01 2.24
CA LEU A 85 -18.57 -33.64 2.27
C LEU A 85 -19.99 -33.56 2.85
N HIS A 86 -20.82 -34.55 2.56
CA HIS A 86 -22.15 -34.64 3.15
C HIS A 86 -22.06 -34.86 4.67
N GLN A 87 -21.21 -35.79 5.12
CA GLN A 87 -21.00 -36.10 6.53
C GLN A 87 -20.44 -34.88 7.28
N VAL A 88 -19.40 -34.23 6.77
CA VAL A 88 -18.84 -33.00 7.34
C VAL A 88 -19.91 -31.92 7.43
N LYS A 89 -20.72 -31.74 6.39
CA LYS A 89 -21.82 -30.75 6.42
C LYS A 89 -22.83 -31.10 7.52
N MET A 90 -23.21 -32.37 7.67
CA MET A 90 -24.13 -32.80 8.72
C MET A 90 -23.53 -32.61 10.12
N GLU A 91 -22.30 -33.05 10.34
CA GLU A 91 -21.58 -32.93 11.62
C GLU A 91 -21.34 -31.48 12.00
N VAL A 92 -20.92 -30.63 11.06
CA VAL A 92 -20.73 -29.20 11.31
C VAL A 92 -22.06 -28.53 11.61
N ASN A 93 -23.12 -28.80 10.85
CA ASN A 93 -24.45 -28.26 11.13
C ASN A 93 -24.97 -28.71 12.50
N GLN A 94 -24.77 -29.97 12.86
CA GLN A 94 -25.15 -30.50 14.16
C GLN A 94 -24.32 -29.87 15.28
N THR A 95 -23.02 -29.68 15.05
CA THR A 95 -22.12 -28.99 15.98
C THR A 95 -22.57 -27.55 16.17
N ILE A 96 -22.88 -26.80 15.12
CA ILE A 96 -23.38 -25.41 15.18
C ILE A 96 -24.72 -25.35 15.94
N LYS A 97 -25.67 -26.24 15.63
CA LYS A 97 -26.96 -26.33 16.34
C LYS A 97 -26.76 -26.62 17.83
N ASN A 98 -25.82 -27.50 18.15
CA ASN A 98 -25.47 -27.86 19.53
C ASN A 98 -24.53 -26.85 20.18
N HIS A 99 -23.93 -25.95 19.40
CA HIS A 99 -23.03 -24.90 19.86
C HIS A 99 -23.85 -23.83 20.58
N LYS A 100 -24.27 -24.16 21.80
CA LYS A 100 -24.61 -23.15 22.80
C LYS A 100 -23.34 -22.32 22.99
N SER A 101 -23.31 -21.09 22.48
CA SER A 101 -22.24 -20.13 22.76
C SER A 101 -22.11 -19.99 24.27
N LYS A 102 -21.25 -20.82 24.90
CA LYS A 102 -21.18 -20.88 26.37
C LYS A 102 -20.36 -19.73 26.93
N HIS A 103 -19.37 -19.24 26.19
CA HIS A 103 -18.51 -18.14 26.63
C HIS A 103 -18.20 -17.19 25.48
N SER A 104 -18.64 -15.93 25.60
CA SER A 104 -18.10 -14.86 24.77
C SER A 104 -16.82 -14.32 25.41
N ASN A 105 -15.82 -13.96 24.60
CA ASN A 105 -14.62 -13.28 25.09
C ASN A 105 -14.90 -11.81 25.47
N VAL A 106 -16.12 -11.33 25.25
CA VAL A 106 -16.58 -9.98 25.59
C VAL A 106 -17.91 -10.05 26.36
N SER A 107 -18.06 -9.18 27.36
CA SER A 107 -19.33 -9.03 28.09
C SER A 107 -20.38 -8.31 27.24
N LYS A 108 -21.65 -8.33 27.69
CA LYS A 108 -22.73 -7.55 27.05
C LYS A 108 -22.40 -6.06 27.03
N LEU A 109 -21.82 -5.53 28.11
CA LEU A 109 -21.40 -4.14 28.22
C LEU A 109 -20.34 -3.78 27.19
N VAL A 110 -19.34 -4.65 26.98
CA VAL A 110 -18.31 -4.42 25.96
C VAL A 110 -18.91 -4.44 24.55
N ARG A 111 -19.87 -5.33 24.26
CA ARG A 111 -20.58 -5.33 22.96
C ARG A 111 -21.40 -4.08 22.73
N GLU A 112 -22.02 -3.56 23.79
CA GLU A 112 -22.74 -2.30 23.74
C GLU A 112 -21.77 -1.13 23.50
N ALA A 113 -20.61 -1.12 24.17
CA ALA A 113 -19.55 -0.15 23.96
C ALA A 113 -19.03 -0.15 22.51
N ILE A 114 -18.79 -1.34 21.91
CA ILE A 114 -18.44 -1.47 20.49
C ILE A 114 -19.50 -0.80 19.62
N ARG A 115 -20.78 -1.11 19.85
CA ARG A 115 -21.90 -0.55 19.07
C ARG A 115 -22.03 0.96 19.26
N LYS A 116 -21.84 1.46 20.48
CA LYS A 116 -21.90 2.90 20.78
C LYS A 116 -20.78 3.64 20.05
N LEU A 117 -19.54 3.20 20.21
CA LEU A 117 -18.38 3.81 19.55
C LEU A 117 -18.46 3.72 18.02
N SER A 118 -18.94 2.60 17.46
CA SER A 118 -19.00 2.41 16.00
C SER A 118 -20.08 3.23 15.30
N ASN A 119 -21.16 3.58 16.01
CA ASN A 119 -22.29 4.31 15.45
C ASN A 119 -22.34 5.76 15.90
N ASP A 120 -21.31 6.24 16.59
CA ASP A 120 -21.22 7.63 17.02
C ASP A 120 -20.68 8.50 15.87
N PRO A 121 -21.51 9.36 15.25
CA PRO A 121 -21.07 10.19 14.13
C PRO A 121 -20.23 11.39 14.59
N SER A 122 -20.19 11.69 15.89
CA SER A 122 -19.47 12.84 16.43
C SER A 122 -17.96 12.60 16.53
N ILE A 123 -17.52 11.34 16.45
CA ILE A 123 -16.12 10.96 16.62
C ILE A 123 -15.57 10.14 15.45
N VAL A 124 -14.25 10.16 15.30
CA VAL A 124 -13.50 9.22 14.48
C VAL A 124 -12.42 8.55 15.31
N ILE A 125 -12.27 7.24 15.14
CA ILE A 125 -11.27 6.44 15.84
C ILE A 125 -10.23 5.97 14.81
N ARG A 126 -8.96 6.31 15.08
CA ARG A 126 -7.82 5.96 14.23
C ARG A 126 -6.65 5.45 15.05
N GLN A 127 -5.81 4.64 14.43
CA GLN A 127 -4.49 4.35 14.96
C GLN A 127 -3.57 5.56 14.71
N ALA A 128 -2.66 5.85 15.62
CA ALA A 128 -1.64 6.88 15.46
C ALA A 128 -0.62 6.48 14.38
N ASP A 129 -0.07 7.49 13.69
CA ASP A 129 0.93 7.31 12.63
C ASP A 129 2.21 6.61 13.11
N LYS A 130 2.59 6.84 14.37
CA LYS A 130 3.73 6.21 15.06
C LYS A 130 3.32 5.76 16.46
N GLY A 131 3.94 4.68 16.94
CA GLY A 131 3.76 4.19 18.31
C GLY A 131 2.49 3.36 18.56
N GLY A 132 1.65 3.14 17.55
CA GLY A 132 0.53 2.19 17.60
C GLY A 132 -0.63 2.57 18.54
N ALA A 133 -0.60 3.78 19.13
CA ALA A 133 -1.65 4.29 20.00
C ALA A 133 -2.99 4.46 19.26
N ILE A 134 -4.10 4.48 20.01
CA ILE A 134 -5.43 4.80 19.48
C ILE A 134 -5.73 6.26 19.76
N VAL A 135 -6.24 6.97 18.76
CA VAL A 135 -6.62 8.38 18.85
C VAL A 135 -8.11 8.48 18.54
N ILE A 136 -8.85 9.16 19.42
CA ILE A 136 -10.24 9.56 19.20
C ILE A 136 -10.24 11.06 18.93
N LEU A 137 -10.86 11.48 17.82
CA LEU A 137 -10.98 12.88 17.42
C LEU A 137 -12.45 13.23 17.25
N ASN A 138 -12.80 14.50 17.46
CA ASN A 138 -14.08 15.01 16.96
C ASN A 138 -14.10 14.91 15.43
N TYR A 139 -15.18 14.38 14.87
CA TYR A 139 -15.32 14.19 13.43
C TYR A 139 -15.25 15.53 12.68
N SER A 140 -15.83 16.60 13.24
CA SER A 140 -15.81 17.94 12.64
C SER A 140 -14.38 18.48 12.46
N GLN A 141 -13.53 18.34 13.48
CA GLN A 141 -12.12 18.77 13.44
C GLN A 141 -11.32 17.92 12.44
N TYR A 142 -11.54 16.61 12.45
CA TYR A 142 -10.93 15.69 11.48
C TYR A 142 -11.33 16.03 10.04
N ALA A 143 -12.62 16.27 9.79
CA ALA A 143 -13.12 16.63 8.48
C ALA A 143 -12.55 17.98 8.01
N GLN A 144 -12.51 18.99 8.89
CA GLN A 144 -11.91 20.29 8.59
C GLN A 144 -10.43 20.17 8.22
N GLU A 145 -9.67 19.36 8.95
CA GLU A 145 -8.26 19.12 8.71
C GLU A 145 -8.03 18.42 7.35
N MET A 146 -8.81 17.39 7.05
CA MET A 146 -8.80 16.72 5.74
C MET A 146 -9.18 17.67 4.60
N HIS A 147 -10.25 18.46 4.76
CA HIS A 147 -10.67 19.46 3.77
C HIS A 147 -9.57 20.51 3.55
N SER A 148 -8.88 20.94 4.60
CA SER A 148 -7.78 21.91 4.50
C SER A 148 -6.63 21.35 3.66
N GLN A 149 -6.29 20.06 3.79
CA GLN A 149 -5.31 19.41 2.92
C GLN A 149 -5.80 19.32 1.47
N LEU A 150 -7.07 18.96 1.25
CA LEU A 150 -7.69 18.81 -0.08
C LEU A 150 -7.97 20.15 -0.80
N MET A 151 -7.77 21.29 -0.12
CA MET A 151 -7.83 22.62 -0.72
C MET A 151 -6.53 23.00 -1.44
N ASP A 152 -5.43 22.30 -1.21
CA ASP A 152 -4.19 22.52 -1.96
C ASP A 152 -4.39 22.18 -3.45
N ARG A 153 -4.52 23.23 -4.28
CA ARG A 153 -4.73 23.13 -5.72
C ARG A 153 -3.47 22.77 -6.51
N THR A 154 -2.31 22.78 -5.87
CA THR A 154 -1.08 22.27 -6.49
C THR A 154 -1.09 20.73 -6.49
N THR A 155 -1.63 20.12 -5.44
CA THR A 155 -1.69 18.66 -5.30
C THR A 155 -3.02 18.06 -5.73
N TYR A 156 -4.15 18.73 -5.46
CA TYR A 156 -5.50 18.16 -5.62
C TYR A 156 -6.47 19.03 -6.42
N THR A 157 -7.12 18.42 -7.41
CA THR A 157 -8.19 19.04 -8.20
C THR A 157 -9.54 18.40 -7.86
N PRO A 158 -10.58 19.18 -7.51
CA PRO A 158 -11.90 18.64 -7.26
C PRO A 158 -12.54 18.19 -8.57
N LEU A 159 -13.26 17.08 -8.52
CA LEU A 159 -13.98 16.52 -9.66
C LEU A 159 -15.49 16.71 -9.48
N PRO A 160 -16.22 17.06 -10.56
CA PRO A 160 -17.66 17.33 -10.48
C PRO A 160 -18.51 16.07 -10.26
N LYS A 161 -17.98 14.88 -10.59
CA LYS A 161 -18.66 13.59 -10.49
C LYS A 161 -17.65 12.46 -10.35
N ASP A 162 -18.13 11.27 -10.05
CA ASP A 162 -17.31 10.05 -10.04
C ASP A 162 -16.75 9.75 -11.45
N PRO A 163 -15.41 9.75 -11.63
CA PRO A 163 -14.78 9.46 -12.93
C PRO A 163 -14.58 7.96 -13.20
N THR A 164 -15.01 7.05 -12.30
CA THR A 164 -14.72 5.61 -12.38
C THR A 164 -14.98 5.03 -13.77
N ALA A 165 -16.17 5.24 -14.34
CA ALA A 165 -16.55 4.65 -15.61
C ALA A 165 -15.65 5.11 -16.76
N ASP A 166 -15.39 6.42 -16.84
CA ASP A 166 -14.55 7.02 -17.87
C ASP A 166 -13.11 6.47 -17.80
N ILE A 167 -12.60 6.30 -16.57
CA ILE A 167 -11.25 5.76 -16.34
C ILE A 167 -11.20 4.28 -16.72
N VAL A 168 -12.20 3.47 -16.36
CA VAL A 168 -12.28 2.05 -16.77
C VAL A 168 -12.23 1.91 -18.29
N SER A 169 -13.02 2.71 -19.02
CA SER A 169 -13.03 2.66 -20.49
C SER A 169 -11.68 3.04 -21.11
N LYS A 170 -10.96 3.99 -20.51
CA LYS A 170 -9.60 4.37 -20.95
C LYS A 170 -8.61 3.22 -20.73
N PHE A 171 -8.60 2.63 -19.54
CA PHE A 171 -7.72 1.48 -19.24
C PHE A 171 -8.04 0.29 -20.12
N GLU A 172 -9.31 -0.04 -20.32
CA GLU A 172 -9.73 -1.11 -21.21
C GLU A 172 -9.18 -0.93 -22.62
N ARG A 173 -9.23 0.31 -23.16
CA ARG A 173 -8.67 0.60 -24.49
C ARG A 173 -7.16 0.34 -24.56
N SER A 174 -6.39 0.80 -23.57
CA SER A 174 -4.93 0.56 -23.54
C SER A 174 -4.62 -0.93 -23.38
N LEU A 175 -5.29 -1.61 -22.45
CA LEU A 175 -5.12 -3.04 -22.22
C LEU A 175 -5.48 -3.88 -23.46
N ARG A 176 -6.52 -3.52 -24.21
CA ARG A 176 -6.88 -4.19 -25.47
C ARG A 176 -5.78 -4.04 -26.53
N ARG A 177 -5.12 -2.89 -26.61
CA ARG A 177 -3.96 -2.72 -27.51
C ARG A 177 -2.78 -3.59 -27.05
N GLY A 178 -2.50 -3.64 -25.76
CA GLY A 178 -1.47 -4.53 -25.21
C GLY A 178 -1.75 -6.01 -25.51
N LEU A 179 -3.01 -6.43 -25.43
CA LEU A 179 -3.42 -7.79 -25.78
C LEU A 179 -3.24 -8.09 -27.28
N LEU A 180 -3.66 -7.18 -28.17
CA LEU A 180 -3.48 -7.32 -29.62
C LEU A 180 -1.99 -7.35 -30.02
N ALA A 181 -1.15 -6.59 -29.32
CA ALA A 181 0.30 -6.55 -29.54
C ALA A 181 1.04 -7.71 -28.84
N VAL A 182 0.33 -8.61 -28.16
CA VAL A 182 0.89 -9.77 -27.42
C VAL A 182 1.88 -9.33 -26.32
N TYR A 183 1.68 -8.14 -25.75
CA TYR A 183 2.41 -7.68 -24.56
C TYR A 183 1.87 -8.30 -23.28
N ILE A 184 0.59 -8.66 -23.28
CA ILE A 184 -0.09 -9.35 -22.18
C ILE A 184 -0.93 -10.49 -22.76
N ASP A 185 -1.14 -11.54 -21.98
CA ASP A 185 -2.06 -12.62 -22.31
C ASP A 185 -3.49 -12.33 -21.82
N GLU A 186 -4.42 -13.22 -22.16
CA GLU A 186 -5.83 -13.09 -21.78
C GLU A 186 -6.02 -13.16 -20.26
N ASP A 187 -5.27 -14.01 -19.54
CA ASP A 187 -5.38 -14.17 -18.10
C ASP A 187 -4.99 -12.88 -17.35
N LEU A 188 -3.90 -12.26 -17.80
CA LEU A 188 -3.41 -10.98 -17.31
C LEU A 188 -4.35 -9.84 -17.71
N PHE A 189 -4.84 -9.80 -18.96
CA PHE A 189 -5.84 -8.83 -19.39
C PHE A 189 -7.07 -8.86 -18.47
N GLN A 190 -7.59 -10.06 -18.18
CA GLN A 190 -8.73 -10.23 -17.28
C GLN A 190 -8.38 -9.87 -15.83
N TYR A 191 -7.16 -10.12 -15.36
CA TYR A 191 -6.72 -9.69 -14.04
C TYR A 191 -6.66 -8.15 -13.91
N LEU A 192 -6.07 -7.50 -14.91
CA LEU A 192 -5.87 -6.05 -14.94
C LEU A 192 -7.20 -5.31 -15.12
N LEU A 193 -8.08 -5.80 -15.99
CA LEU A 193 -9.39 -5.23 -16.21
C LEU A 193 -10.36 -5.64 -15.10
N LYS A 194 -10.71 -4.70 -14.22
CA LYS A 194 -11.70 -4.91 -13.16
C LYS A 194 -13.06 -4.37 -13.60
N PRO A 195 -14.08 -5.22 -13.80
CA PRO A 195 -15.37 -4.78 -14.36
C PRO A 195 -16.20 -3.94 -13.38
N TYR A 196 -16.07 -4.20 -12.08
CA TYR A 196 -16.82 -3.50 -11.02
C TYR A 196 -15.84 -2.99 -9.95
N PRO A 197 -15.07 -1.95 -10.26
CA PRO A 197 -14.11 -1.37 -9.32
C PRO A 197 -14.84 -0.58 -8.24
N ARG A 198 -14.24 -0.52 -7.04
CA ARG A 198 -14.68 0.34 -5.94
C ARG A 198 -14.02 1.71 -6.08
N THR A 199 -14.78 2.77 -5.84
CA THR A 199 -14.24 4.13 -5.73
C THR A 199 -13.23 4.18 -4.57
N PRO A 200 -11.96 4.57 -4.80
CA PRO A 200 -10.97 4.75 -3.74
C PRO A 200 -11.42 5.80 -2.72
N VAL A 201 -11.02 5.65 -1.46
CA VAL A 201 -11.40 6.58 -0.38
C VAL A 201 -10.14 7.06 0.35
N ILE A 202 -10.06 8.36 0.59
CA ILE A 202 -8.97 8.95 1.38
C ILE A 202 -9.34 9.04 2.86
N TYR A 203 -8.36 8.82 3.73
CA TYR A 203 -8.50 9.01 5.17
C TYR A 203 -7.18 9.49 5.78
N GLY A 204 -7.28 10.34 6.82
CA GLY A 204 -6.16 10.79 7.63
C GLY A 204 -5.77 9.83 8.76
N ILE A 205 -4.47 9.67 8.98
CA ILE A 205 -3.86 9.01 10.15
C ILE A 205 -3.17 10.07 11.05
N PRO A 206 -3.57 10.25 12.32
CA PRO A 206 -3.06 11.35 13.15
C PRO A 206 -1.58 11.19 13.55
N LYS A 207 -0.79 12.24 13.32
CA LYS A 207 0.63 12.34 13.70
C LYS A 207 0.80 12.97 15.09
N ILE A 208 0.36 12.27 16.13
CA ILE A 208 0.45 12.74 17.54
C ILE A 208 1.88 13.07 18.03
N HIS A 209 2.91 12.53 17.36
CA HIS A 209 4.31 12.84 17.63
C HIS A 209 4.75 14.23 17.15
N LYS A 210 3.96 14.88 16.27
CA LYS A 210 4.20 16.26 15.82
C LYS A 210 3.48 17.28 16.70
N HIS A 211 2.20 17.04 16.97
CA HIS A 211 1.40 17.86 17.89
C HIS A 211 0.42 16.97 18.65
N LEU A 212 0.40 17.09 19.98
CA LEU A 212 -0.38 16.19 20.83
C LEU A 212 -1.88 16.54 20.87
N THR A 213 -2.22 17.83 20.83
CA THR A 213 -3.59 18.33 21.00
C THR A 213 -4.35 18.50 19.68
N SER A 214 -3.64 18.87 18.61
CA SER A 214 -4.19 19.02 17.26
C SER A 214 -3.24 18.40 16.23
N PRO A 215 -3.13 17.05 16.22
CA PRO A 215 -2.19 16.36 15.35
C PRO A 215 -2.55 16.57 13.86
N PRO A 216 -1.59 16.95 13.00
CA PRO A 216 -1.81 16.88 11.56
C PRO A 216 -1.98 15.42 11.14
N SER A 217 -2.80 15.15 10.12
CA SER A 217 -3.00 13.81 9.58
C SER A 217 -2.04 13.49 8.44
N ARG A 218 -1.64 12.23 8.34
CA ARG A 218 -1.08 11.65 7.11
C ARG A 218 -2.24 11.21 6.21
N PRO A 219 -2.42 11.81 5.02
CA PRO A 219 -3.44 11.36 4.08
C PRO A 219 -3.05 10.01 3.46
N ILE A 220 -3.94 9.03 3.51
CA ILE A 220 -3.76 7.71 2.87
C ILE A 220 -4.97 7.42 1.98
N VAL A 221 -4.72 6.93 0.76
CA VAL A 221 -5.78 6.51 -0.16
C VAL A 221 -5.95 5.00 -0.08
N SER A 222 -7.13 4.55 0.34
CA SER A 222 -7.54 3.15 0.21
C SER A 222 -8.00 2.88 -1.21
N ALA A 223 -7.10 2.36 -2.05
CA ALA A 223 -7.41 1.93 -3.41
C ALA A 223 -7.87 0.45 -3.50
N VAL A 224 -8.13 -0.21 -2.36
CA VAL A 224 -8.54 -1.63 -2.35
C VAL A 224 -9.87 -1.79 -3.07
N GLY A 225 -9.89 -2.65 -4.09
CA GLY A 225 -11.07 -2.79 -4.93
C GLY A 225 -11.07 -1.86 -6.14
N GLY A 226 -10.18 -0.87 -6.23
CA GLY A 226 -10.20 0.19 -7.24
C GLY A 226 -9.69 -0.21 -8.62
N VAL A 227 -9.80 0.73 -9.55
CA VAL A 227 -9.39 0.56 -10.97
C VAL A 227 -7.88 0.35 -11.09
N ILE A 228 -7.10 1.16 -10.36
CA ILE A 228 -5.63 1.17 -10.45
C ILE A 228 -5.00 0.00 -9.68
N GLU A 229 -5.68 -0.59 -8.70
CA GLU A 229 -5.09 -1.60 -7.80
C GLU A 229 -4.44 -2.79 -8.53
N PRO A 230 -5.09 -3.46 -9.51
CA PRO A 230 -4.46 -4.58 -10.21
C PRO A 230 -3.23 -4.15 -11.02
N ILE A 231 -3.30 -2.97 -11.63
CA ILE A 231 -2.23 -2.41 -12.46
C ILE A 231 -1.03 -2.05 -11.58
N ALA A 232 -1.25 -1.36 -10.46
CA ALA A 232 -0.19 -1.04 -9.53
C ALA A 232 0.51 -2.29 -8.98
N LYS A 233 -0.21 -3.40 -8.77
CA LYS A 233 0.39 -4.68 -8.34
C LYS A 233 1.22 -5.34 -9.44
N TRP A 234 0.78 -5.24 -10.68
CA TRP A 234 1.51 -5.79 -11.82
C TRP A 234 2.76 -4.95 -12.13
N LEU A 235 2.64 -3.63 -12.13
CA LEU A 235 3.77 -2.71 -12.27
C LEU A 235 4.80 -2.90 -11.16
N ASP A 236 4.37 -3.01 -9.90
CA ASP A 236 5.25 -3.36 -8.77
C ASP A 236 6.05 -4.65 -9.03
N PHE A 237 5.41 -5.67 -9.62
CA PHE A 237 6.10 -6.91 -9.97
C PHE A 237 7.14 -6.74 -11.08
N LEU A 238 6.82 -6.00 -12.15
CA LEU A 238 7.78 -5.74 -13.22
C LEU A 238 8.96 -4.87 -12.76
N PHE A 239 8.70 -3.90 -11.87
CA PHE A 239 9.72 -2.94 -11.46
C PHE A 239 10.67 -3.47 -10.39
N LYS A 240 10.29 -4.55 -9.69
CA LYS A 240 11.08 -5.14 -8.60
C LYS A 240 12.49 -5.47 -9.02
N ASP A 241 12.68 -6.21 -10.10
CA ASP A 241 14.01 -6.67 -10.49
C ASP A 241 14.92 -5.51 -10.96
N PRO A 242 14.46 -4.60 -11.85
CA PRO A 242 15.23 -3.39 -12.20
C PRO A 242 15.61 -2.54 -10.98
N VAL A 243 14.67 -2.28 -10.06
CA VAL A 243 14.92 -1.46 -8.87
C VAL A 243 15.83 -2.16 -7.86
N LYS A 244 15.72 -3.49 -7.72
CA LYS A 244 16.60 -4.28 -6.85
C LYS A 244 18.06 -4.24 -7.30
N GLY A 245 18.31 -3.94 -8.57
CA GLY A 245 19.64 -3.74 -9.14
C GLY A 245 20.30 -2.39 -8.79
N ILE A 246 19.56 -1.45 -8.20
CA ILE A 246 20.08 -0.13 -7.86
C ILE A 246 21.12 -0.24 -6.72
N PRO A 247 22.37 0.22 -6.92
CA PRO A 247 23.43 0.08 -5.92
C PRO A 247 23.19 0.86 -4.63
N THR A 248 22.62 2.07 -4.70
CA THR A 248 22.39 2.93 -3.52
C THR A 248 21.20 2.48 -2.69
N CYS A 249 20.26 1.74 -3.28
CA CYS A 249 19.04 1.30 -2.60
C CYS A 249 19.32 0.15 -1.62
N ILE A 250 18.87 0.35 -0.39
CA ILE A 250 18.85 -0.64 0.68
C ILE A 250 17.54 -1.42 0.63
N LYS A 251 17.64 -2.75 0.77
CA LYS A 251 16.46 -3.64 0.78
C LYS A 251 15.81 -3.74 2.16
N ASP A 252 16.64 -3.90 3.17
CA ASP A 252 16.23 -4.05 4.56
C ASP A 252 17.42 -3.79 5.51
N THR A 253 17.16 -3.84 6.81
CA THR A 253 18.17 -3.65 7.85
C THR A 253 19.33 -4.65 7.75
N LYS A 254 19.09 -5.88 7.28
CA LYS A 254 20.17 -6.89 7.17
C LYS A 254 21.10 -6.54 6.03
N ASP A 255 20.55 -6.14 4.89
CA ASP A 255 21.30 -5.65 3.73
C ASP A 255 22.16 -4.44 4.11
N PHE A 256 21.59 -3.46 4.81
CA PHE A 256 22.34 -2.30 5.32
C PHE A 256 23.51 -2.69 6.22
N LEU A 257 23.26 -3.54 7.24
CA LEU A 257 24.30 -4.00 8.16
C LEU A 257 25.39 -4.81 7.45
N GLN A 258 25.02 -5.61 6.45
CA GLN A 258 25.98 -6.36 5.65
C GLN A 258 26.88 -5.43 4.83
N ARG A 259 26.30 -4.44 4.16
CA ARG A 259 27.05 -3.49 3.33
C ARG A 259 27.99 -2.64 4.18
N ILE A 260 27.51 -2.04 5.27
CA ILE A 260 28.37 -1.23 6.17
C ILE A 260 29.53 -2.04 6.75
N ARG A 261 29.33 -3.31 7.11
CA ARG A 261 30.41 -4.16 7.64
C ARG A 261 31.49 -4.49 6.60
N ALA A 262 31.16 -4.44 5.32
CA ALA A 262 32.12 -4.68 4.24
C ALA A 262 33.01 -3.45 3.99
N VAL A 263 32.61 -2.28 4.47
CA VAL A 263 33.34 -1.03 4.28
C VAL A 263 34.56 -1.00 5.19
N THR A 264 35.75 -0.93 4.60
CA THR A 264 37.03 -0.84 5.33
C THR A 264 37.60 0.56 5.17
N ILE A 265 37.45 1.42 6.18
CA ILE A 265 37.95 2.81 6.17
C ILE A 265 38.61 3.12 7.51
N ASP A 266 39.62 3.99 7.49
CA ASP A 266 40.15 4.64 8.69
C ASP A 266 39.09 5.57 9.31
N VAL A 267 38.60 5.20 10.49
CA VAL A 267 37.46 5.86 11.16
C VAL A 267 37.76 7.29 11.63
N ASN A 268 39.02 7.71 11.61
CA ASN A 268 39.42 8.99 12.21
C ASN A 268 38.88 10.23 11.47
N ASP A 269 38.48 10.10 10.20
CA ASP A 269 37.96 11.19 9.36
C ASP A 269 36.54 10.94 8.83
N LEU A 270 35.78 10.04 9.46
CA LEU A 270 34.47 9.61 8.98
C LEU A 270 33.31 10.27 9.76
N VAL A 271 32.45 10.98 9.04
CA VAL A 271 31.20 11.55 9.56
C VAL A 271 30.02 10.79 8.96
N PHE A 272 29.05 10.43 9.81
CA PHE A 272 27.77 9.89 9.35
C PHE A 272 26.77 11.02 9.18
N VAL A 273 26.19 11.09 7.98
CA VAL A 273 25.17 12.07 7.64
C VAL A 273 23.86 11.32 7.39
N THR A 274 22.80 11.77 8.04
CA THR A 274 21.44 11.27 7.83
C THR A 274 20.60 12.40 7.29
N LEU A 275 19.85 12.16 6.20
CA LEU A 275 18.92 13.12 5.63
C LEU A 275 17.56 12.46 5.42
N ASP A 276 16.47 13.18 5.66
CA ASP A 276 15.10 12.74 5.38
C ASP A 276 14.54 13.52 4.20
N VAL A 277 14.10 12.83 3.14
CA VAL A 277 13.45 13.48 1.99
C VAL A 277 12.03 13.88 2.34
N ARG A 278 11.75 15.19 2.30
CA ARG A 278 10.46 15.75 2.72
C ARG A 278 9.34 15.33 1.78
N SER A 279 8.43 14.51 2.30
CA SER A 279 7.17 14.13 1.63
C SER A 279 7.37 13.51 0.24
N LEU A 280 8.42 12.69 0.08
CA LEU A 280 8.88 12.10 -1.19
C LEU A 280 7.75 11.74 -2.16
N TYR A 281 6.80 10.89 -1.75
CA TYR A 281 5.74 10.41 -2.64
C TYR A 281 4.85 11.52 -3.23
N THR A 282 4.72 12.67 -2.58
CA THR A 282 3.84 13.76 -3.04
C THR A 282 4.55 14.76 -3.97
N VAL A 283 5.88 14.78 -3.95
CA VAL A 283 6.68 15.81 -4.62
C VAL A 283 7.32 15.32 -5.93
N ILE A 284 7.28 14.02 -6.23
CA ILE A 284 7.85 13.47 -7.46
C ILE A 284 7.04 13.95 -8.68
N PRO A 285 7.66 14.65 -9.65
CA PRO A 285 7.03 15.00 -10.92
C PRO A 285 6.77 13.74 -11.74
N HIS A 286 5.58 13.64 -12.35
CA HIS A 286 5.20 12.46 -13.13
C HIS A 286 6.18 12.17 -14.27
N GLU A 287 6.51 13.20 -15.06
CA GLU A 287 7.43 13.08 -16.20
C GLU A 287 8.81 12.59 -15.77
N GLY A 288 9.40 13.23 -14.75
CA GLY A 288 10.71 12.86 -14.22
C GLY A 288 10.77 11.42 -13.69
N GLY A 289 9.73 10.97 -12.97
CA GLY A 289 9.70 9.60 -12.47
C GLY A 289 9.38 8.56 -13.55
N ILE A 290 8.57 8.89 -14.56
CA ILE A 290 8.34 8.01 -15.72
C ILE A 290 9.65 7.83 -16.49
N GLU A 291 10.42 8.91 -16.69
CA GLU A 291 11.71 8.84 -17.37
C GLU A 291 12.75 8.05 -16.56
N ALA A 292 12.80 8.23 -15.24
CA ALA A 292 13.67 7.42 -14.40
C ALA A 292 13.34 5.92 -14.49
N MET A 293 12.05 5.56 -14.51
CA MET A 293 11.62 4.18 -14.73
C MET A 293 11.95 3.67 -16.13
N ARG A 294 11.83 4.52 -17.17
CA ARG A 294 12.20 4.20 -18.55
C ARG A 294 13.67 3.79 -18.64
N GLU A 295 14.57 4.60 -18.08
CA GLU A 295 16.01 4.31 -18.08
C GLU A 295 16.33 2.99 -17.39
N LEU A 296 15.72 2.71 -16.24
CA LEU A 296 15.93 1.45 -15.53
C LEU A 296 15.43 0.24 -16.33
N LEU A 297 14.28 0.35 -16.98
CA LEU A 297 13.71 -0.74 -17.78
C LEU A 297 14.52 -0.99 -19.05
N LEU A 298 15.05 0.06 -19.69
CA LEU A 298 15.90 -0.07 -20.87
C LEU A 298 17.27 -0.68 -20.56
N ASN A 299 17.77 -0.50 -19.32
CA ASN A 299 19.00 -1.13 -18.85
C ASN A 299 18.83 -2.62 -18.48
N SER A 300 17.60 -3.15 -18.55
CA SER A 300 17.29 -4.54 -18.24
C SER A 300 17.05 -5.35 -19.51
N ASP A 301 17.81 -6.42 -19.72
CA ASP A 301 17.66 -7.34 -20.86
C ASP A 301 16.32 -8.13 -20.84
N ALA A 302 15.56 -8.05 -19.74
CA ALA A 302 14.29 -8.76 -19.58
C ALA A 302 13.15 -8.18 -20.43
N TYR A 303 13.26 -6.95 -20.92
CA TYR A 303 12.13 -6.23 -21.53
C TYR A 303 12.50 -5.65 -22.90
N THR A 304 11.56 -5.72 -23.84
CA THR A 304 11.72 -5.09 -25.16
C THR A 304 11.23 -3.65 -25.14
N GLY A 305 11.82 -2.79 -25.98
CA GLY A 305 11.41 -1.38 -26.09
C GLY A 305 9.90 -1.17 -26.25
N PRO A 306 9.21 -1.86 -27.18
CA PRO A 306 7.76 -1.71 -27.35
C PRO A 306 6.94 -2.14 -26.12
N PHE A 307 7.38 -3.18 -25.41
CA PHE A 307 6.75 -3.59 -24.14
C PHE A 307 6.95 -2.52 -23.05
N ILE A 308 8.14 -1.92 -22.99
CA ILE A 308 8.45 -0.84 -22.06
C ILE A 308 7.52 0.35 -22.28
N GLU A 309 7.28 0.79 -23.53
CA GLU A 309 6.33 1.89 -23.80
C GLU A 309 4.91 1.57 -23.31
N PHE A 310 4.44 0.34 -23.50
CA PHE A 310 3.14 -0.08 -22.99
C PHE A 310 3.08 -0.05 -21.46
N VAL A 311 4.13 -0.53 -20.79
CA VAL A 311 4.25 -0.49 -19.33
C VAL A 311 4.28 0.95 -18.81
N LEU A 312 5.02 1.83 -19.48
CA LEU A 312 5.11 3.25 -19.13
C LEU A 312 3.80 3.99 -19.40
N GLU A 313 3.05 3.64 -20.44
CA GLU A 313 1.69 4.14 -20.65
C GLU A 313 0.80 3.77 -19.45
N LEU A 314 0.81 2.51 -19.01
CA LEU A 314 0.00 2.10 -17.86
C LEU A 314 0.44 2.78 -16.56
N LEU A 315 1.75 3.00 -16.37
CA LEU A 315 2.30 3.77 -15.26
C LEU A 315 1.79 5.22 -15.29
N GLU A 316 1.89 5.88 -16.44
CA GLU A 316 1.40 7.24 -16.64
C GLU A 316 -0.10 7.33 -16.35
N MET A 317 -0.89 6.39 -16.85
CA MET A 317 -2.33 6.33 -16.56
C MET A 317 -2.60 6.14 -15.06
N ALA A 318 -1.85 5.28 -14.37
CA ALA A 318 -2.00 5.05 -12.93
C ALA A 318 -1.61 6.29 -12.10
N LEU A 319 -0.67 7.10 -12.56
CA LEU A 319 -0.29 8.37 -11.95
C LEU A 319 -1.34 9.47 -12.23
N LYS A 320 -1.78 9.63 -13.48
CA LYS A 320 -2.71 10.68 -13.93
C LYS A 320 -4.16 10.47 -13.51
N TYR A 321 -4.59 9.22 -13.35
CA TYR A 321 -5.97 8.89 -12.99
C TYR A 321 -6.12 8.50 -11.52
N ASN A 322 -5.28 9.04 -10.65
CA ASN A 322 -5.32 8.76 -9.22
C ASN A 322 -6.42 9.57 -8.52
N TYR A 323 -7.66 9.09 -8.61
CA TYR A 323 -8.83 9.70 -7.99
C TYR A 323 -9.24 8.99 -6.71
N PHE A 324 -9.89 9.73 -5.83
CA PHE A 324 -10.50 9.21 -4.61
C PHE A 324 -11.67 10.07 -4.17
N ARG A 325 -12.43 9.54 -3.22
CA ARG A 325 -13.55 10.21 -2.58
C ARG A 325 -13.21 10.57 -1.14
N PHE A 326 -13.59 11.77 -0.73
CA PHE A 326 -13.72 12.17 0.68
C PHE A 326 -15.15 12.65 0.89
N GLU A 327 -15.84 12.09 1.89
CA GLU A 327 -17.27 12.32 2.10
C GLU A 327 -18.11 12.11 0.81
N ASP A 328 -18.75 13.15 0.31
CA ASP A 328 -19.59 13.20 -0.88
C ASP A 328 -18.88 13.83 -2.09
N LYS A 329 -17.58 14.12 -1.99
CA LYS A 329 -16.80 14.81 -3.04
C LYS A 329 -15.69 13.93 -3.60
N TRP A 330 -15.42 14.10 -4.89
CA TRP A 330 -14.34 13.43 -5.61
C TRP A 330 -13.19 14.39 -5.88
N TYR A 331 -11.97 13.84 -5.84
CA TYR A 331 -10.74 14.60 -6.05
C TYR A 331 -9.80 13.78 -6.94
N LEU A 332 -8.98 14.47 -7.71
CA LEU A 332 -7.87 13.94 -8.48
C LEU A 332 -6.56 14.43 -7.86
N GLN A 333 -5.63 13.52 -7.61
CA GLN A 333 -4.26 13.89 -7.24
C GLN A 333 -3.45 14.17 -8.51
N CYS A 334 -2.92 15.38 -8.62
CA CYS A 334 -2.21 15.89 -9.80
C CYS A 334 -0.69 15.73 -9.70
N MET A 335 -0.15 15.59 -8.48
CA MET A 335 1.28 15.54 -8.21
C MET A 335 1.64 14.30 -7.40
N GLY A 336 2.81 13.73 -7.68
CA GLY A 336 3.30 12.54 -7.00
C GLY A 336 2.38 11.32 -7.17
N MET A 337 2.40 10.44 -6.19
CA MET A 337 1.58 9.23 -6.13
C MET A 337 0.83 9.14 -4.81
N SER A 338 -0.34 8.50 -4.83
CA SER A 338 -1.09 8.25 -3.59
C SER A 338 -0.29 7.32 -2.69
N MET A 339 -0.09 7.76 -1.45
CA MET A 339 0.42 6.90 -0.40
C MET A 339 -0.52 5.69 -0.23
N GLY A 340 0.02 4.49 -0.46
CA GLY A 340 -0.73 3.22 -0.43
C GLY A 340 -0.82 2.47 -1.76
N ALA A 341 -0.37 3.06 -2.88
CA ALA A 341 -0.24 2.34 -4.14
C ALA A 341 0.91 1.32 -4.07
N ALA A 342 0.69 0.10 -4.58
CA ALA A 342 1.67 -0.99 -4.49
C ALA A 342 3.01 -0.65 -5.18
N MET A 343 2.96 -0.01 -6.34
CA MET A 343 4.15 0.39 -7.12
C MET A 343 4.88 1.62 -6.57
N ALA A 344 4.33 2.30 -5.56
CA ALA A 344 4.87 3.58 -5.08
C ALA A 344 6.34 3.50 -4.65
N PRO A 345 6.76 2.50 -3.85
CA PRO A 345 8.16 2.39 -3.44
C PRO A 345 9.12 2.19 -4.62
N MET A 346 8.74 1.35 -5.59
CA MET A 346 9.59 1.08 -6.76
C MET A 346 9.79 2.34 -7.61
N TYR A 347 8.71 3.07 -7.87
CA TYR A 347 8.75 4.34 -8.60
C TYR A 347 9.58 5.43 -7.88
N ALA A 348 9.44 5.53 -6.55
CA ALA A 348 10.19 6.50 -5.76
C ALA A 348 11.69 6.20 -5.75
N ASN A 349 12.08 4.92 -5.58
CA ASN A 349 13.48 4.51 -5.64
C ASN A 349 14.09 4.77 -7.01
N ALA A 350 13.35 4.53 -8.09
CA ALA A 350 13.83 4.82 -9.44
C ALA A 350 14.10 6.32 -9.64
N PHE A 351 13.15 7.17 -9.26
CA PHE A 351 13.31 8.62 -9.35
C PHE A 351 14.47 9.10 -8.48
N MET A 352 14.57 8.64 -7.23
CA MET A 352 15.65 9.03 -6.33
C MET A 352 17.01 8.61 -6.85
N TYR A 353 17.14 7.40 -7.41
CA TYR A 353 18.39 6.96 -8.00
C TYR A 353 18.85 7.83 -9.17
N LYS A 354 17.92 8.22 -10.06
CA LYS A 354 18.23 9.18 -11.13
C LYS A 354 18.67 10.52 -10.56
N PHE A 355 17.92 11.06 -9.60
CA PHE A 355 18.25 12.32 -8.92
C PHE A 355 19.64 12.28 -8.26
N GLU A 356 19.96 11.21 -7.54
CA GLU A 356 21.25 10.97 -6.88
C GLU A 356 22.40 10.98 -7.89
N LYS A 357 22.26 10.23 -8.98
CA LYS A 357 23.27 10.13 -10.03
C LYS A 357 23.55 11.49 -10.67
N GLU A 358 22.50 12.22 -11.03
CA GLU A 358 22.62 13.49 -11.74
C GLU A 358 23.11 14.65 -10.85
N ASN A 359 22.77 14.64 -9.56
CA ASN A 359 22.96 15.81 -8.71
C ASN A 359 23.97 15.61 -7.57
N ILE A 360 24.13 14.39 -7.06
CA ILE A 360 24.84 14.11 -5.81
C ILE A 360 26.12 13.30 -6.03
N LEU A 361 26.00 12.08 -6.58
CA LEU A 361 27.05 11.06 -6.54
C LEU A 361 28.33 11.54 -7.25
N ASP A 362 28.22 12.10 -8.45
CA ASP A 362 29.38 12.57 -9.20
C ASP A 362 29.98 13.84 -8.56
N ARG A 363 29.12 14.76 -8.10
CA ARG A 363 29.52 16.05 -7.51
C ARG A 363 30.32 15.90 -6.22
N PHE A 364 29.94 14.93 -5.38
CA PHE A 364 30.57 14.70 -4.08
C PHE A 364 31.36 13.40 -4.03
N SER A 365 31.76 12.87 -5.19
CA SER A 365 32.47 11.58 -5.31
C SER A 365 33.79 11.52 -4.52
N ASP A 366 34.45 12.66 -4.28
CA ASP A 366 35.67 12.74 -3.47
C ASP A 366 35.40 12.75 -1.95
N LYS A 367 34.17 13.10 -1.55
CA LYS A 367 33.74 13.26 -0.14
C LYS A 367 32.87 12.10 0.35
N ILE A 368 32.06 11.51 -0.54
CA ILE A 368 31.19 10.36 -0.24
C ILE A 368 32.02 9.09 -0.34
N VAL A 369 32.05 8.32 0.75
CA VAL A 369 32.62 6.97 0.72
C VAL A 369 31.57 5.96 0.30
N ASP A 370 30.39 6.06 0.89
CA ASP A 370 29.22 5.27 0.52
C ASP A 370 27.95 6.10 0.72
N TYR A 371 26.95 5.81 -0.12
CA TYR A 371 25.65 6.45 -0.12
C TYR A 371 24.57 5.37 -0.13
N PHE A 372 23.68 5.43 0.84
CA PHE A 372 22.58 4.48 0.99
C PHE A 372 21.26 5.24 1.09
N ILE A 373 20.24 4.74 0.40
CA ILE A 373 18.87 5.21 0.53
C ILE A 373 17.92 4.07 0.86
N PHE A 374 17.04 4.30 1.84
CA PHE A 374 15.91 3.44 2.16
C PHE A 374 14.63 4.26 2.02
N ILE A 375 14.07 4.26 0.81
CA ILE A 375 12.91 5.09 0.42
C ILE A 375 13.20 6.59 0.57
N ASP A 376 12.91 7.18 1.72
CA ASP A 376 13.07 8.60 2.06
C ASP A 376 14.26 8.85 3.01
N ASP A 377 14.73 7.82 3.71
CA ASP A 377 15.88 7.90 4.60
C ASP A 377 17.19 7.75 3.82
N ILE A 378 18.03 8.78 3.84
CA ILE A 378 19.36 8.79 3.23
C ILE A 378 20.40 8.66 4.34
N PHE A 379 21.39 7.79 4.14
CA PHE A 379 22.55 7.64 4.99
C PHE A 379 23.83 7.76 4.15
N ILE A 380 24.75 8.61 4.58
CA ILE A 380 25.99 8.90 3.85
C ILE A 380 27.18 8.73 4.78
N MET A 381 28.18 8.00 4.29
CA MET A 381 29.49 7.88 4.92
C MET A 381 30.40 8.95 4.31
N TRP A 382 30.77 9.97 5.08
CA TRP A 382 31.41 11.20 4.59
C TRP A 382 32.85 11.36 5.10
N ARG A 383 33.82 11.58 4.21
CA ARG A 383 35.27 11.61 4.51
C ARG A 383 35.81 12.99 4.93
N ARG A 384 34.95 13.92 5.32
CA ARG A 384 35.35 15.31 5.65
C ARG A 384 34.71 15.78 6.95
N THR A 385 34.96 17.03 7.32
CA THR A 385 34.47 17.58 8.59
C THR A 385 32.93 17.67 8.62
N ILE A 386 32.37 17.73 9.83
CA ILE A 386 30.93 17.95 10.06
C ILE A 386 30.47 19.25 9.38
N ARG A 387 31.32 20.28 9.35
CA ARG A 387 30.99 21.56 8.71
C ARG A 387 30.83 21.42 7.20
N GLU A 388 31.70 20.63 6.57
CA GLU A 388 31.58 20.33 5.13
C GLU A 388 30.40 19.41 4.83
N ALA A 389 30.01 18.54 5.77
CA ALA A 389 28.82 17.71 5.62
C ALA A 389 27.53 18.55 5.52
N GLN A 390 27.47 19.76 6.09
CA GLN A 390 26.32 20.66 5.93
C GLN A 390 26.17 21.21 4.49
N GLU A 391 27.23 21.13 3.68
CA GLU A 391 27.19 21.56 2.28
C GLU A 391 26.21 20.72 1.46
N ILE A 392 26.09 19.42 1.75
CA ILE A 392 25.21 18.54 0.97
C ILE A 392 23.74 18.87 1.18
N GLU A 393 23.33 19.13 2.44
CA GLU A 393 21.97 19.53 2.78
C GLU A 393 21.64 20.90 2.14
N THR A 394 22.54 21.86 2.30
CA THR A 394 22.41 23.20 1.74
C THR A 394 22.31 23.15 0.21
N TYR A 395 23.14 22.33 -0.42
CA TYR A 395 23.14 22.14 -1.86
C TYR A 395 21.84 21.51 -2.36
N ILE A 396 21.40 20.38 -1.80
CA ILE A 396 20.16 19.71 -2.19
C ILE A 396 18.97 20.67 -2.01
N ASN A 397 18.91 21.38 -0.88
CA ASN A 397 17.85 22.34 -0.62
C ASN A 397 17.90 23.58 -1.54
N GLY A 398 19.07 23.93 -2.08
CA GLY A 398 19.27 25.02 -3.04
C GLY A 398 18.98 24.67 -4.49
N LEU A 399 18.83 23.38 -4.84
CA LEU A 399 18.49 22.96 -6.21
C LEU A 399 17.09 23.42 -6.60
N ASP A 400 16.91 23.80 -7.87
CA ASP A 400 15.59 24.07 -8.47
C ASP A 400 14.87 22.75 -8.82
N THR A 401 14.61 21.97 -7.77
CA THR A 401 13.90 20.70 -7.83
C THR A 401 12.92 20.61 -6.66
N PRO A 402 11.86 19.80 -6.77
CA PRO A 402 10.90 19.62 -5.69
C PRO A 402 11.45 18.77 -4.53
N ILE A 403 12.62 18.16 -4.69
CA ILE A 403 13.28 17.37 -3.64
C ILE A 403 13.96 18.31 -2.65
N LYS A 404 13.57 18.15 -1.38
CA LYS A 404 14.11 18.89 -0.23
C LYS A 404 14.37 17.91 0.90
N VAL A 405 15.41 18.17 1.69
CA VAL A 405 15.87 17.31 2.77
C VAL A 405 15.87 18.04 4.13
N THR A 406 15.83 17.26 5.19
CA THR A 406 15.96 17.69 6.60
C THR A 406 16.97 16.86 7.34
#